data_AF-A0A7Y2NXF7-F1
#
_entry.id   AF-A0A7Y2NXF7-F1
#
_cell.length_a   1.000
_cell.length_b   1.000
_cell.length_c   1.000
_cell.angle_alpha   90.00
_cell.angle_beta   90.00
_cell.angle_gamma   90.00
#
_symmetry.space_group_name_H-M   'P 1'
#
loop_
_entity.id
_entity.type
_entity.pdbx_description
1 polymer ?
#
loop_
_entity_poly.entity_id
_entity_poly.type
_entity_poly.pdbx_seq_one_letter_code
_entity_poly.pdbx_strand_id
1 'polypeptide(L)'
;MCSARWVGLLTVLVTGLGVVSPLTSQDTRVNRDLQESQRRLDSIRTERGRLRMEQLRLEGRVKDVGAELRNIERQRESTHRIVNEIENQIGSLNTHLGQVSAELVLAQDNLAQKRAVLQRRLVDIYKRGPLYAFQALLAAESFGDLLSRYKYLFTTSQQDRALLRDVETLRDRVIVQRNDLLLIHSDLDRSRTEREAEMSRYEQLMRERARQLRRLQRTGRSTEQRLTELERDERALNNLITRLRTAAARGAPAPGG
;
A
#
# COMPACT_ATOMS: atom_id res chain seq x y z
N MET A 1 -13.24 106.62 -16.90
CA MET A 1 -14.27 105.57 -16.83
C MET A 1 -13.95 104.67 -15.64
N CYS A 2 -14.93 104.45 -14.77
CA CYS A 2 -15.04 103.45 -13.67
C CYS A 2 -14.00 103.51 -12.52
N SER A 3 -14.32 104.10 -11.37
CA SER A 3 -15.07 103.56 -10.19
C SER A 3 -14.20 102.63 -9.32
N ALA A 4 -14.12 102.70 -7.99
CA ALA A 4 -15.07 103.13 -6.98
C ALA A 4 -14.37 103.52 -5.65
N ARG A 5 -15.11 104.22 -4.78
CA ARG A 5 -14.76 104.68 -3.42
C ARG A 5 -15.09 103.59 -2.37
N TRP A 6 -14.45 103.64 -1.19
CA TRP A 6 -15.00 103.53 0.20
C TRP A 6 -13.93 102.94 1.17
N VAL A 7 -13.39 103.70 2.15
CA VAL A 7 -13.81 103.93 3.57
C VAL A 7 -13.35 102.85 4.57
N GLY A 8 -12.73 103.28 5.68
CA GLY A 8 -12.50 102.54 6.94
C GLY A 8 -11.02 102.39 7.33
N LEU A 9 -10.37 103.22 8.15
CA LEU A 9 -10.56 103.58 9.58
C LEU A 9 -10.04 102.51 10.59
N LEU A 10 -8.89 102.82 11.22
CA LEU A 10 -8.55 102.67 12.65
C LEU A 10 -8.10 101.31 13.26
N THR A 11 -7.21 101.46 14.27
CA THR A 11 -6.73 100.53 15.34
C THR A 11 -5.59 99.55 14.98
N VAL A 12 -4.35 99.80 15.42
CA VAL A 12 -3.75 99.51 16.75
C VAL A 12 -3.76 98.02 17.10
N LEU A 13 -2.60 97.35 17.04
CA LEU A 13 -1.99 96.64 18.17
C LEU A 13 -0.62 96.08 17.74
N VAL A 14 0.44 96.50 18.44
CA VAL A 14 1.79 95.92 18.36
C VAL A 14 1.72 94.49 18.90
N THR A 15 1.96 93.49 18.03
CA THR A 15 2.09 92.09 18.43
C THR A 15 3.51 91.83 18.94
N GLY A 16 3.59 91.51 20.24
CA GLY A 16 4.81 91.16 20.94
C GLY A 16 5.45 89.86 20.41
N LEU A 17 6.77 89.89 20.37
CA LEU A 17 7.66 88.78 20.05
C LEU A 17 7.30 87.52 20.85
N GLY A 18 7.33 86.39 20.14
CA GLY A 18 7.20 85.06 20.71
C GLY A 18 8.39 84.65 21.58
N VAL A 19 8.07 83.89 22.62
CA VAL A 19 8.95 82.86 23.17
C VAL A 19 8.20 81.54 22.99
N VAL A 20 8.45 80.88 21.86
CA VAL A 20 8.04 79.48 21.65
C VAL A 20 9.07 78.63 22.39
N SER A 21 8.70 78.15 23.57
CA SER A 21 9.51 77.18 24.33
C SER A 21 9.53 75.83 23.61
N PRO A 22 10.70 75.26 23.24
CA PRO A 22 10.79 73.97 22.58
C PRO A 22 11.00 72.85 23.61
N LEU A 23 9.97 72.45 24.36
CA LEU A 23 10.11 71.41 25.39
C LEU A 23 8.90 70.46 25.42
N THR A 24 8.61 69.77 24.32
CA THR A 24 7.63 68.63 24.28
C THR A 24 7.92 67.57 23.19
N SER A 25 9.03 67.67 22.45
CA SER A 25 9.31 66.78 21.30
C SER A 25 9.90 65.41 21.67
N GLN A 26 10.41 65.24 22.89
CA GLN A 26 11.07 64.00 23.34
C GLN A 26 10.06 62.95 23.87
N ASP A 27 9.04 63.39 24.62
CA ASP A 27 7.98 62.51 25.14
C ASP A 27 7.15 61.86 24.03
N THR A 28 6.90 62.58 22.94
CA THR A 28 6.11 62.06 21.80
C THR A 28 6.84 61.00 20.97
N ARG A 29 8.18 60.90 21.07
CA ARG A 29 8.97 59.86 20.38
C ARG A 29 9.01 58.57 21.20
N VAL A 30 9.36 58.68 22.50
CA VAL A 30 9.38 57.52 23.41
C VAL A 30 8.02 56.85 23.50
N ASN A 31 6.93 57.62 23.52
CA ASN A 31 5.58 57.07 23.56
C ASN A 31 5.17 56.35 22.26
N ARG A 32 5.68 56.79 21.10
CA ARG A 32 5.49 56.10 19.82
C ARG A 32 6.26 54.78 19.76
N ASP A 33 7.54 54.79 20.15
CA ASP A 33 8.38 53.58 20.19
C ASP A 33 7.81 52.53 21.15
N LEU A 34 7.22 52.99 22.26
CA LEU A 34 6.54 52.13 23.24
C LEU A 34 5.28 51.48 22.66
N GLN A 35 4.43 52.24 21.95
CA GLN A 35 3.25 51.70 21.28
C GLN A 35 3.63 50.72 20.16
N GLU A 36 4.65 51.03 19.37
CA GLU A 36 5.13 50.13 18.31
C GLU A 36 5.68 48.83 18.91
N SER A 37 6.49 48.92 19.96
CA SER A 37 7.03 47.75 20.67
C SER A 37 5.91 46.89 21.27
N GLN A 38 4.85 47.51 21.79
CA GLN A 38 3.67 46.79 22.31
C GLN A 38 2.89 46.08 21.21
N ARG A 39 2.63 46.75 20.08
CA ARG A 39 1.98 46.13 18.92
C ARG A 39 2.78 44.94 18.39
N ARG A 40 4.11 45.07 18.32
CA ARG A 40 5.01 43.98 17.91
C ARG A 40 5.04 42.83 18.91
N LEU A 41 4.94 43.12 20.21
CA LEU A 41 4.83 42.10 21.24
C LEU A 41 3.53 41.31 21.09
N ASP A 42 2.42 41.98 20.85
CA ASP A 42 1.11 41.34 20.66
C ASP A 42 1.07 40.50 19.37
N SER A 43 1.70 40.97 18.28
CA SER A 43 1.82 40.17 17.06
C SER A 43 2.66 38.91 17.27
N ILE A 44 3.79 39.00 18.00
CA ILE A 44 4.61 37.83 18.33
C ILE A 44 3.84 36.85 19.23
N ARG A 45 3.09 37.34 20.21
CA ARG A 45 2.28 36.49 21.10
C ARG A 45 1.20 35.72 20.35
N THR A 46 0.51 36.40 19.43
CA THR A 46 -0.54 35.77 18.60
C THR A 46 0.05 34.75 17.63
N GLU A 47 1.16 35.08 16.94
CA GLU A 47 1.87 34.15 16.07
C GLU A 47 2.36 32.92 16.82
N ARG A 48 2.98 33.11 18.00
CA ARG A 48 3.42 32.01 18.87
C ARG A 48 2.25 31.14 19.31
N GLY A 49 1.12 31.74 19.69
CA GLY A 49 -0.10 31.00 20.05
C GLY A 49 -0.56 30.10 18.91
N ARG A 50 -0.58 30.63 17.68
CA ARG A 50 -0.91 29.87 16.47
C ARG A 50 0.08 28.73 16.23
N LEU A 51 1.39 28.99 16.29
CA LEU A 51 2.42 27.99 16.06
C LEU A 51 2.43 26.89 17.15
N ARG A 52 2.11 27.21 18.40
CA ARG A 52 1.93 26.21 19.47
C ARG A 52 0.77 25.26 19.17
N MET A 53 -0.36 25.79 18.70
CA MET A 53 -1.49 24.95 18.29
C MET A 53 -1.15 24.09 17.06
N GLU A 54 -0.37 24.61 16.13
CA GLU A 54 0.14 23.84 14.99
C GLU A 54 1.09 22.73 15.42
N GLN A 55 1.99 23.01 16.36
CA GLN A 55 2.92 22.02 16.94
C GLN A 55 2.16 20.86 17.59
N LEU A 56 1.15 21.15 18.43
CA LEU A 56 0.32 20.11 19.05
C LEU A 56 -0.38 19.23 18.01
N ARG A 57 -0.87 19.82 16.92
CA ARG A 57 -1.47 19.07 15.80
C ARG A 57 -0.45 18.20 15.06
N LEU A 58 0.76 18.72 14.84
CA LEU A 58 1.85 17.96 14.22
C LEU A 58 2.26 16.77 15.09
N GLU A 59 2.39 16.96 16.40
CA GLU A 59 2.68 15.88 17.35
C GLU A 59 1.60 14.79 17.34
N GLY A 60 0.33 15.17 17.34
CA GLY A 60 -0.79 14.24 17.17
C GLY A 60 -0.65 13.42 15.89
N ARG A 61 -0.46 14.10 14.75
CA ARG A 61 -0.28 13.43 13.44
C ARG A 61 0.94 12.51 13.40
N VAL A 62 2.05 12.89 14.04
CA VAL A 62 3.24 12.03 14.15
C VAL A 62 2.94 10.76 14.95
N LYS A 63 2.20 10.88 16.07
CA LYS A 63 1.76 9.73 16.85
C LYS A 63 0.82 8.82 16.05
N ASP A 64 -0.15 9.41 15.34
CA ASP A 64 -1.13 8.68 14.54
C ASP A 64 -0.46 7.92 13.38
N VAL A 65 0.35 8.60 12.57
CA VAL A 65 1.09 7.96 11.46
C VAL A 65 2.09 6.95 11.98
N GLY A 66 2.71 7.20 13.14
CA GLY A 66 3.59 6.24 13.81
C GLY A 66 2.85 4.98 14.29
N ALA A 67 1.62 5.13 14.79
CA ALA A 67 0.76 4.01 15.17
C ALA A 67 0.29 3.23 13.94
N GLU A 68 -0.10 3.93 12.88
CA GLU A 68 -0.45 3.32 11.59
C GLU A 68 0.71 2.50 11.03
N LEU A 69 1.94 3.02 11.04
CA LEU A 69 3.15 2.28 10.63
C LEU A 69 3.37 1.01 11.44
N ARG A 70 3.21 1.07 12.78
CA ARG A 70 3.32 -0.14 13.62
C ARG A 70 2.21 -1.15 13.34
N ASN A 71 1.01 -0.69 12.99
CA ASN A 71 -0.08 -1.58 12.60
C ASN A 71 0.21 -2.25 11.27
N ILE A 72 0.68 -1.49 10.28
CA ILE A 72 1.06 -2.01 8.97
C ILE A 72 2.22 -3.01 9.11
N GLU A 73 3.23 -2.73 9.94
CA GLU A 73 4.32 -3.68 10.17
C GLU A 73 3.82 -4.98 10.81
N ARG A 74 2.94 -4.91 11.81
CA ARG A 74 2.33 -6.11 12.41
C ARG A 74 1.49 -6.91 11.41
N GLN A 75 0.72 -6.21 10.57
CA GLN A 75 -0.05 -6.85 9.49
C GLN A 75 0.89 -7.51 8.48
N ARG A 76 1.94 -6.81 8.04
CA ARG A 76 2.97 -7.35 7.14
C ARG A 76 3.63 -8.59 7.73
N GLU A 77 4.03 -8.56 9.00
CA GLU A 77 4.66 -9.71 9.65
C GLU A 77 3.70 -10.90 9.75
N SER A 78 2.43 -10.66 10.10
CA SER A 78 1.39 -11.70 10.10
C SER A 78 1.19 -12.28 8.70
N THR A 79 1.04 -11.42 7.69
CA THR A 79 0.92 -11.84 6.29
C THR A 79 2.15 -12.60 5.84
N HIS A 80 3.35 -12.17 6.21
CA HIS A 80 4.61 -12.86 5.87
C HIS A 80 4.66 -14.27 6.47
N ARG A 81 4.21 -14.46 7.72
CA ARG A 81 4.11 -15.80 8.31
C ARG A 81 3.11 -16.68 7.56
N ILE A 82 1.96 -16.13 7.19
CA ILE A 82 0.94 -16.84 6.38
C ILE A 82 1.51 -17.17 4.99
N VAL A 83 2.20 -16.23 4.34
CA VAL A 83 2.86 -16.45 3.05
C VAL A 83 3.88 -17.57 3.16
N ASN A 84 4.77 -17.53 4.15
CA ASN A 84 5.76 -18.58 4.37
C ASN A 84 5.13 -19.96 4.61
N GLU A 85 4.09 -20.04 5.44
CA GLU A 85 3.37 -21.28 5.69
C GLU A 85 2.77 -21.82 4.38
N ILE A 86 2.16 -20.95 3.57
CA ILE A 86 1.58 -21.41 2.32
C ILE A 86 2.65 -21.69 1.26
N GLU A 87 3.80 -21.00 1.26
CA GLU A 87 4.95 -21.36 0.42
C GLU A 87 5.48 -22.76 0.75
N ASN A 88 5.53 -23.14 2.03
CA ASN A 88 5.86 -24.50 2.44
C ASN A 88 4.81 -25.50 1.93
N GLN A 89 3.52 -25.17 2.04
CA GLN A 89 2.43 -26.00 1.51
C GLN A 89 2.51 -26.13 -0.01
N ILE A 90 2.84 -25.05 -0.73
CA ILE A 90 3.10 -25.05 -2.18
C ILE A 90 4.30 -25.96 -2.50
N GLY A 91 5.38 -25.88 -1.74
CA GLY A 91 6.55 -26.73 -1.90
C GLY A 91 6.20 -28.21 -1.78
N SER A 92 5.47 -28.58 -0.74
CA SER A 92 4.95 -29.94 -0.55
C SER A 92 4.03 -30.36 -1.71
N LEU A 93 3.09 -29.49 -2.09
CA LEU A 93 2.17 -29.78 -3.19
C LEU A 93 2.89 -29.94 -4.53
N ASN A 94 3.95 -29.17 -4.79
CA ASN A 94 4.79 -29.30 -5.98
C ASN A 94 5.54 -30.64 -6.01
N THR A 95 6.05 -31.12 -4.87
CA THR A 95 6.69 -32.45 -4.83
C THR A 95 5.69 -33.56 -5.11
N HIS A 96 4.47 -33.46 -4.55
CA HIS A 96 3.39 -34.39 -4.82
C HIS A 96 2.96 -34.32 -6.30
N LEU A 97 2.85 -33.12 -6.86
CA LEU A 97 2.54 -32.90 -8.27
C LEU A 97 3.59 -33.54 -9.19
N GLY A 98 4.87 -33.45 -8.82
CA GLY A 98 5.96 -34.12 -9.55
C GLY A 98 5.82 -35.65 -9.55
N GLN A 99 5.43 -36.24 -8.42
CA GLN A 99 5.14 -37.68 -8.32
C GLN A 99 3.95 -38.06 -9.20
N VAL A 100 2.83 -37.35 -9.08
CA VAL A 100 1.62 -37.58 -9.88
C VAL A 100 1.91 -37.41 -11.38
N SER A 101 2.75 -36.44 -11.76
CA SER A 101 3.18 -36.24 -13.14
C SER A 101 3.96 -37.44 -13.68
N ALA A 102 4.89 -37.99 -12.90
CA ALA A 102 5.65 -39.18 -13.28
C ALA A 102 4.75 -40.41 -13.41
N GLU A 103 3.81 -40.59 -12.48
CA GLU A 103 2.80 -41.66 -12.55
C GLU A 103 1.91 -41.52 -13.79
N LEU A 104 1.53 -40.29 -14.16
CA LEU A 104 0.74 -40.02 -15.36
C LEU A 104 1.50 -40.40 -16.63
N VAL A 105 2.81 -40.13 -16.71
CA VAL A 105 3.65 -40.54 -17.85
C VAL A 105 3.66 -42.07 -17.97
N LEU A 106 3.88 -42.78 -16.86
CA LEU A 106 3.84 -44.25 -16.84
C LEU A 106 2.47 -44.80 -17.25
N ALA A 107 1.38 -44.15 -16.82
CA ALA A 107 0.02 -44.52 -17.19
C ALA A 107 -0.25 -44.28 -18.69
N GLN A 108 0.27 -43.20 -19.26
CA GLN A 108 0.18 -42.89 -20.69
C GLN A 108 0.96 -43.91 -21.54
N ASP A 109 2.15 -44.31 -21.10
CA ASP A 109 2.95 -45.34 -21.77
C ASP A 109 2.26 -46.70 -21.75
N ASN A 110 1.71 -47.09 -20.59
CA ASN A 110 0.93 -48.33 -20.46
C ASN A 110 -0.32 -48.29 -21.36
N LEU A 111 -1.00 -47.15 -21.43
CA LEU A 111 -2.14 -46.96 -22.32
C LEU A 111 -1.74 -47.11 -23.79
N ALA A 112 -0.62 -46.52 -24.21
CA ALA A 112 -0.11 -46.64 -25.56
C ALA A 112 0.22 -48.10 -25.91
N GLN A 113 0.86 -48.83 -24.99
CA GLN A 113 1.15 -50.25 -25.15
C GLN A 113 -0.12 -51.10 -25.27
N LYS A 114 -1.09 -50.95 -24.35
CA LYS A 114 -2.36 -51.68 -24.40
C LYS A 114 -3.17 -51.35 -25.66
N ARG A 115 -3.16 -50.09 -26.12
CA ARG A 115 -3.78 -49.69 -27.39
C ARG A 115 -3.13 -50.37 -28.58
N ALA A 116 -1.80 -50.47 -28.62
CA ALA A 116 -1.09 -51.18 -29.70
C ALA A 116 -1.39 -52.69 -29.70
N VAL A 117 -1.58 -53.31 -28.53
CA VAL A 117 -2.04 -54.70 -28.44
C VAL A 117 -3.48 -54.83 -28.93
N LEU A 118 -4.38 -53.96 -28.47
CA LEU A 118 -5.79 -53.94 -28.88
C LEU A 118 -5.93 -53.73 -30.39
N GLN A 119 -5.18 -52.79 -30.97
CA GLN A 119 -5.19 -52.51 -32.40
C GLN A 119 -4.79 -53.75 -33.22
N ARG A 120 -3.72 -54.44 -32.82
CA ARG A 120 -3.31 -55.71 -33.45
C ARG A 120 -4.41 -56.76 -33.35
N ARG A 121 -5.03 -56.92 -32.17
CA ARG A 121 -6.15 -57.85 -31.97
C ARG A 121 -7.35 -57.54 -32.85
N LEU A 122 -7.75 -56.27 -32.96
CA LEU A 122 -8.88 -55.87 -33.80
C LEU A 122 -8.61 -56.14 -35.28
N VAL A 123 -7.38 -55.92 -35.76
CA VAL A 123 -6.99 -56.26 -37.14
C VAL A 123 -7.05 -57.77 -37.36
N ASP A 124 -6.56 -58.58 -36.41
CA ASP A 124 -6.63 -60.05 -36.52
C ASP A 124 -8.08 -60.54 -36.55
N ILE A 125 -8.95 -60.01 -35.68
CA ILE A 125 -10.38 -60.34 -35.65
C ILE A 125 -11.04 -59.96 -36.98
N TYR A 126 -10.73 -58.77 -37.51
CA TYR A 126 -11.26 -58.30 -38.79
C TYR A 126 -10.83 -59.21 -39.95
N LYS A 127 -9.54 -59.57 -40.04
CA LYS A 127 -9.00 -60.45 -41.08
C LYS A 127 -9.59 -61.86 -41.06
N ARG A 128 -9.96 -62.37 -39.87
CA ARG A 128 -10.61 -63.68 -39.71
C ARG A 128 -12.03 -63.70 -40.27
N GLY A 129 -12.71 -62.55 -40.31
CA GLY A 129 -14.08 -62.43 -40.81
C GLY A 129 -15.14 -62.97 -39.84
N PRO A 130 -16.43 -62.68 -40.09
CA PRO A 130 -17.52 -62.93 -39.13
C PRO A 130 -17.82 -64.43 -38.92
N LEU A 131 -17.44 -65.28 -39.87
CA LEU A 131 -17.73 -66.72 -39.83
C LEU A 131 -16.63 -67.57 -39.19
N TYR A 132 -15.49 -66.98 -38.83
CA TYR A 132 -14.33 -67.73 -38.33
C TYR A 132 -14.64 -68.63 -37.12
N ALA A 133 -15.41 -68.12 -36.16
CA ALA A 133 -15.78 -68.90 -34.97
C ALA A 133 -16.60 -70.14 -35.34
N PHE A 134 -17.55 -70.00 -36.27
CA PHE A 134 -18.35 -71.12 -36.77
C PHE A 134 -17.51 -72.11 -37.56
N GLN A 135 -16.63 -71.61 -38.45
CA GLN A 135 -15.71 -72.45 -39.22
C GLN A 135 -14.76 -73.25 -38.31
N ALA A 136 -14.19 -72.61 -37.28
CA ALA A 136 -13.29 -73.26 -36.33
C ALA A 136 -13.98 -74.36 -35.51
N LEU A 137 -15.26 -74.18 -35.15
CA LEU A 137 -16.06 -75.18 -34.42
C LEU A 137 -16.51 -76.33 -35.33
N LEU A 138 -16.94 -76.04 -36.56
CA LEU A 138 -17.38 -77.06 -37.52
C LEU A 138 -16.22 -77.94 -38.04
N ALA A 139 -14.99 -77.43 -37.99
CA ALA A 139 -13.78 -78.18 -38.35
C ALA A 139 -13.22 -79.04 -37.20
N ALA A 140 -13.99 -79.31 -36.14
CA ALA A 140 -13.55 -80.16 -35.04
C ALA A 140 -13.63 -81.65 -35.41
N GLU A 141 -12.61 -82.43 -35.07
CA GLU A 141 -12.52 -83.86 -35.45
C GLU A 141 -13.19 -84.79 -34.43
N SER A 142 -13.44 -84.30 -33.21
CA SER A 142 -14.11 -85.04 -32.15
C SER A 142 -14.88 -84.11 -31.21
N PHE A 143 -15.77 -84.67 -30.38
CA PHE A 143 -16.48 -83.90 -29.37
C PHE A 143 -15.55 -83.23 -28.34
N GLY A 144 -14.46 -83.91 -27.96
CA GLY A 144 -13.45 -83.33 -27.06
C GLY A 144 -12.69 -82.16 -27.68
N ASP A 145 -12.39 -82.24 -28.99
CA ASP A 145 -11.79 -81.14 -29.76
C ASP A 145 -12.76 -79.95 -29.87
N LEU A 146 -14.04 -80.21 -30.17
CA LEU A 146 -15.08 -79.18 -30.20
C LEU A 146 -15.18 -78.41 -28.88
N LEU A 147 -15.24 -79.12 -27.75
CA LEU A 147 -15.32 -78.49 -26.42
C LEU A 147 -14.07 -77.65 -26.11
N SER A 148 -12.89 -78.13 -26.50
CA SER A 148 -11.63 -77.42 -26.32
C SER A 148 -11.58 -76.13 -27.15
N ARG A 149 -11.98 -76.18 -28.42
CA ARG A 149 -12.06 -75.02 -29.31
C ARG A 149 -13.10 -74.01 -28.84
N TYR A 150 -14.27 -74.47 -28.40
CA TYR A 150 -15.29 -73.60 -27.81
C TYR A 150 -14.74 -72.87 -26.57
N LYS A 151 -14.14 -73.62 -25.64
CA LYS A 151 -13.52 -73.04 -24.44
C LYS A 151 -12.47 -71.99 -24.82
N TYR A 152 -11.60 -72.29 -25.78
CA TYR A 152 -10.57 -71.36 -26.24
C TYR A 152 -11.16 -70.06 -26.84
N LEU A 153 -12.15 -70.18 -27.74
CA LEU A 153 -12.82 -69.02 -28.34
C LEU A 153 -13.54 -68.18 -27.28
N PHE A 154 -14.22 -68.83 -26.33
CA PHE A 154 -14.90 -68.15 -25.23
C PHE A 154 -13.91 -67.40 -24.33
N THR A 155 -12.83 -68.05 -23.87
CA THR A 155 -11.81 -67.41 -23.04
C THR A 155 -11.13 -66.26 -23.78
N THR A 156 -10.81 -66.42 -25.07
CA THR A 156 -10.22 -65.36 -25.90
C THR A 156 -11.17 -64.17 -26.03
N SER A 157 -12.45 -64.41 -26.33
CA SER A 157 -13.44 -63.33 -26.41
C SER A 157 -13.60 -62.58 -25.08
N GLN A 158 -13.51 -63.27 -23.95
CA GLN A 158 -13.52 -62.62 -22.64
C GLN A 158 -12.28 -61.76 -22.42
N GLN A 159 -11.10 -62.25 -22.80
CA GLN A 159 -9.84 -61.49 -22.73
C GLN A 159 -9.86 -60.25 -23.62
N ASP A 160 -10.38 -60.34 -24.84
CA ASP A 160 -10.48 -59.19 -25.75
C ASP A 160 -11.44 -58.11 -25.19
N ARG A 161 -12.58 -58.52 -24.62
CA ARG A 161 -13.50 -57.60 -23.93
C ARG A 161 -12.89 -56.99 -22.67
N ALA A 162 -12.08 -57.76 -21.94
CA ALA A 162 -11.35 -57.24 -20.78
C ALA A 162 -10.31 -56.21 -21.23
N LEU A 163 -9.54 -56.48 -22.29
CA LEU A 163 -8.55 -55.56 -22.85
C LEU A 163 -9.18 -54.23 -23.30
N LEU A 164 -10.34 -54.28 -23.98
CA LEU A 164 -11.05 -53.06 -24.37
C LEU A 164 -11.45 -52.23 -23.15
N ARG A 165 -12.08 -52.86 -22.14
CA ARG A 165 -12.49 -52.18 -20.91
C ARG A 165 -11.29 -51.59 -20.15
N ASP A 166 -10.17 -52.30 -20.11
CA ASP A 166 -8.92 -51.81 -19.51
C ASP A 166 -8.42 -50.56 -20.23
N VAL A 167 -8.42 -50.55 -21.56
CA VAL A 167 -7.98 -49.40 -22.37
C VAL A 167 -8.90 -48.20 -22.17
N GLU A 168 -10.22 -48.41 -22.14
CA GLU A 168 -11.20 -47.35 -21.87
C GLU A 168 -11.02 -46.77 -20.47
N THR A 169 -10.95 -47.63 -19.44
CA THR A 169 -10.76 -47.21 -18.04
C THR A 169 -9.45 -46.44 -17.87
N LEU A 170 -8.35 -46.94 -18.45
CA LEU A 170 -7.05 -46.29 -18.35
C LEU A 170 -7.00 -44.97 -19.11
N ARG A 171 -7.65 -44.88 -20.28
CA ARG A 171 -7.81 -43.62 -21.03
C ARG A 171 -8.51 -42.58 -20.18
N ASP A 172 -9.66 -42.93 -19.61
CA ASP A 172 -10.48 -41.98 -18.88
C ASP A 172 -9.75 -41.50 -17.61
N ARG A 173 -9.05 -42.41 -16.92
CA ARG A 173 -8.18 -42.06 -15.78
C ARG A 173 -7.07 -41.09 -16.18
N VAL A 174 -6.35 -41.34 -17.28
CA VAL A 174 -5.29 -40.45 -17.77
C VAL A 174 -5.83 -39.06 -18.12
N ILE A 175 -7.02 -38.98 -18.72
CA ILE A 175 -7.65 -37.69 -19.05
C ILE A 175 -7.98 -36.90 -17.76
N VAL A 176 -8.61 -37.56 -16.78
CA VAL A 176 -8.95 -36.93 -15.50
C VAL A 176 -7.68 -36.45 -14.78
N GLN A 177 -6.70 -37.34 -14.59
CA GLN A 177 -5.44 -37.00 -13.91
C GLN A 177 -4.68 -35.86 -14.60
N ARG A 178 -4.69 -35.81 -15.93
CA ARG A 178 -4.07 -34.70 -16.68
C ARG A 178 -4.78 -33.37 -16.40
N ASN A 179 -6.11 -33.36 -16.42
CA ASN A 179 -6.89 -32.14 -16.20
C ASN A 179 -6.72 -31.64 -14.77
N ASP A 180 -6.74 -32.54 -13.78
CA ASP A 180 -6.52 -32.21 -12.37
C ASP A 180 -5.14 -31.60 -12.16
N LEU A 181 -4.10 -32.19 -12.77
CA LEU A 181 -2.73 -31.69 -12.73
C LEU A 181 -2.62 -30.27 -13.32
N LEU A 182 -3.24 -30.02 -14.48
CA LEU A 182 -3.24 -28.69 -15.11
C LEU A 182 -3.94 -27.65 -14.23
N LEU A 183 -5.07 -28.00 -13.61
CA LEU A 183 -5.78 -27.11 -12.68
C LEU A 183 -4.91 -26.78 -11.48
N ILE A 184 -4.35 -27.79 -10.82
CA ILE A 184 -3.46 -27.62 -9.66
C ILE A 184 -2.26 -26.73 -10.02
N HIS A 185 -1.62 -26.96 -11.17
CA HIS A 185 -0.50 -26.13 -11.63
C HIS A 185 -0.91 -24.67 -11.83
N SER A 186 -2.07 -24.43 -12.45
CA SER A 186 -2.56 -23.07 -12.69
C SER A 186 -2.93 -22.33 -11.40
N ASP A 187 -3.52 -23.03 -10.43
CA ASP A 187 -3.88 -22.47 -9.13
C ASP A 187 -2.63 -22.14 -8.31
N LEU A 188 -1.60 -22.99 -8.39
CA LEU A 188 -0.30 -22.75 -7.76
C LEU A 188 0.40 -21.51 -8.32
N ASP A 189 0.48 -21.37 -9.64
CA ASP A 189 1.08 -20.21 -10.29
C ASP A 189 0.32 -18.91 -9.95
N ARG A 190 -1.01 -18.97 -9.94
CA ARG A 190 -1.86 -17.83 -9.55
C ARG A 190 -1.60 -17.45 -8.10
N SER A 191 -1.62 -18.42 -7.18
CA SER A 191 -1.43 -18.19 -5.75
C SER A 191 -0.06 -17.56 -5.46
N ARG A 192 1.00 -17.98 -6.17
CA ARG A 192 2.33 -17.39 -6.08
C ARG A 192 2.32 -15.91 -6.52
N THR A 193 1.75 -15.64 -7.69
CA THR A 193 1.72 -14.29 -8.27
C THR A 193 0.91 -13.31 -7.40
N GLU A 194 -0.22 -13.75 -6.86
CA GLU A 194 -1.07 -12.96 -5.96
C GLU A 194 -0.31 -12.55 -4.68
N ARG A 195 0.48 -13.46 -4.10
CA ARG A 195 1.27 -13.19 -2.89
C ARG A 195 2.43 -12.25 -3.13
N GLU A 196 3.19 -12.44 -4.20
CA GLU A 196 4.27 -11.53 -4.58
C GLU A 196 3.73 -10.10 -4.79
N ALA A 197 2.55 -9.98 -5.40
CA ALA A 197 1.88 -8.69 -5.59
C ALA A 197 1.42 -8.06 -4.25
N GLU A 198 0.86 -8.85 -3.33
CA GLU A 198 0.43 -8.37 -2.02
C GLU A 198 1.61 -7.87 -1.17
N MET A 199 2.72 -8.61 -1.15
CA MET A 199 3.93 -8.21 -0.43
C MET A 199 4.49 -6.88 -0.97
N SER A 200 4.54 -6.73 -2.30
CA SER A 200 4.94 -5.47 -2.95
C SER A 200 4.05 -4.29 -2.55
N ARG A 201 2.73 -4.50 -2.43
CA ARG A 201 1.78 -3.47 -1.97
C ARG A 201 2.08 -3.02 -0.54
N TYR A 202 2.35 -3.95 0.38
CA TYR A 202 2.73 -3.60 1.75
C TYR A 202 4.03 -2.78 1.81
N GLU A 203 5.04 -3.15 1.02
CA GLU A 203 6.30 -2.40 0.97
C GLU A 203 6.13 -0.99 0.41
N GLN A 204 5.25 -0.80 -0.58
CA GLN A 204 4.92 0.53 -1.11
C GLN A 204 4.24 1.38 -0.03
N LEU A 205 3.20 0.84 0.62
CA LEU A 205 2.47 1.54 1.67
C LEU A 205 3.39 1.95 2.84
N MET A 206 4.25 1.03 3.29
CA MET A 206 5.24 1.32 4.34
C MET A 206 6.18 2.47 3.95
N ARG A 207 6.69 2.45 2.70
CA ARG A 207 7.57 3.52 2.19
C ARG A 207 6.87 4.86 2.16
N GLU A 208 5.61 4.90 1.73
CA GLU A 208 4.79 6.11 1.70
C GLU A 208 4.57 6.68 3.10
N ARG A 209 4.11 5.85 4.04
CA ARG A 209 3.89 6.28 5.43
C ARG A 209 5.17 6.71 6.12
N ALA A 210 6.29 6.03 5.88
CA ALA A 210 7.60 6.44 6.42
C ALA A 210 8.07 7.79 5.85
N ARG A 211 7.82 8.07 4.57
CA ARG A 211 8.08 9.39 3.97
C ARG A 211 7.20 10.48 4.58
N GLN A 212 5.92 10.19 4.79
CA GLN A 212 4.97 11.10 5.45
C GLN A 212 5.43 11.42 6.87
N LEU A 213 5.80 10.41 7.65
CA LEU A 213 6.30 10.58 9.02
C LEU A 213 7.54 11.47 9.07
N ARG A 214 8.54 11.20 8.20
CA ARG A 214 9.75 12.03 8.11
C ARG A 214 9.44 13.49 7.75
N ARG A 215 8.46 13.72 6.87
CA ARG A 215 8.04 15.07 6.50
C ARG A 215 7.42 15.78 7.71
N LEU A 216 6.49 15.13 8.42
CA LEU A 216 5.85 15.69 9.61
C LEU A 216 6.87 16.01 10.71
N GLN A 217 7.84 15.12 10.96
CA GLN A 217 8.90 15.34 11.94
C GLN A 217 9.80 16.53 11.56
N ARG A 218 10.16 16.69 10.28
CA ARG A 218 10.92 17.85 9.81
C ARG A 218 10.14 19.15 9.99
N THR A 219 8.85 19.16 9.64
CA THR A 219 7.98 20.31 9.86
C THR A 219 7.88 20.64 11.35
N GLY A 220 7.66 19.65 12.22
CA GLY A 220 7.62 19.84 13.67
C GLY A 220 8.90 20.46 14.23
N ARG A 221 10.07 19.96 13.82
CA ARG A 221 11.37 20.55 14.23
C ARG A 221 11.53 22.00 13.77
N SER A 222 11.11 22.33 12.55
CA SER A 222 11.17 23.70 12.05
C SER A 222 10.21 24.64 12.80
N THR A 223 9.00 24.16 13.12
CA THR A 223 8.02 24.90 13.93
C THR A 223 8.53 25.13 15.35
N GLU A 224 9.14 24.13 15.98
CA GLU A 224 9.77 24.24 17.30
C GLU A 224 10.92 25.24 17.32
N GLN A 225 11.78 25.23 16.31
CA GLN A 225 12.86 26.22 16.16
C GLN A 225 12.29 27.66 16.09
N ARG A 226 11.28 27.88 15.24
CA ARG A 226 10.59 29.19 15.14
C ARG A 226 9.94 29.62 16.44
N LEU A 227 9.30 28.70 17.16
CA LEU A 227 8.74 28.98 18.48
C LEU A 227 9.83 29.44 19.46
N THR A 228 10.99 28.79 19.43
CA THR A 228 12.13 29.14 20.30
C THR A 228 12.69 30.52 19.97
N GLU A 229 12.76 30.89 18.68
CA GLU A 229 13.15 32.22 18.21
C GLU A 229 12.16 33.29 18.69
N LEU A 230 10.85 33.09 18.46
CA LEU A 230 9.81 34.01 18.90
C LEU A 230 9.79 34.19 20.42
N GLU A 231 10.09 33.15 21.20
CA GLU A 231 10.21 33.25 22.66
C GLU A 231 11.41 34.09 23.10
N ARG A 232 12.53 34.04 22.37
CA ARG A 232 13.68 34.91 22.63
C ARG A 232 13.36 36.36 22.26
N ASP A 233 12.70 36.57 21.13
CA ASP A 233 12.28 37.90 20.66
C ASP A 233 11.27 38.54 21.62
N GLU A 234 10.28 37.77 22.11
CA GLU A 234 9.33 38.24 23.12
C GLU A 234 10.04 38.70 24.41
N ARG A 235 11.02 37.92 24.89
CA ARG A 235 11.82 38.30 26.08
C ARG A 235 12.64 39.57 25.82
N ALA A 236 13.27 39.68 24.65
CA ALA A 236 14.05 40.86 24.27
C ALA A 236 13.17 42.13 24.20
N LEU A 237 11.98 42.02 23.59
CA LEU A 237 11.02 43.13 23.50
C LEU A 237 10.44 43.51 24.86
N ASN A 238 10.11 42.55 25.73
CA ASN A 238 9.67 42.86 27.10
C ASN A 238 10.73 43.63 27.90
N ASN A 239 12.01 43.25 27.75
CA ASN A 239 13.12 43.97 28.37
C ASN A 239 13.27 45.39 27.80
N LEU A 240 13.13 45.56 26.49
CA LEU A 240 13.15 46.87 25.83
C LEU A 240 12.01 47.77 26.31
N ILE A 241 10.78 47.26 26.35
CA ILE A 241 9.61 47.99 26.84
C ILE A 241 9.82 48.44 28.29
N THR A 242 10.35 47.57 29.16
CA THR A 242 10.67 47.92 30.55
C THR A 242 11.71 49.05 30.63
N ARG A 243 12.76 49.01 29.79
CA ARG A 243 13.76 50.08 29.70
C ARG A 243 13.14 51.40 29.21
N LEU A 244 12.31 51.38 28.18
CA LEU A 244 11.63 52.58 27.68
C LEU A 244 10.68 53.18 28.73
N ARG A 245 9.94 52.35 29.47
CA ARG A 245 9.08 52.80 30.59
C ARG A 245 9.87 53.47 31.70
N THR A 246 10.99 52.87 32.12
CA THR A 246 11.84 53.44 33.17
C THR A 246 12.53 54.74 32.71
N ALA A 247 12.92 54.84 31.44
CA ALA A 247 13.47 56.07 30.87
C ALA A 247 12.43 57.19 30.81
N ALA A 248 11.20 56.88 30.37
CA ALA A 248 10.09 57.81 30.37
C ALA A 248 9.75 58.32 31.79
N ALA A 249 9.77 57.43 32.79
CA ALA A 249 9.51 57.79 34.18
C ALA A 249 10.58 58.70 34.81
N ARG A 250 11.85 58.61 34.37
CA ARG A 250 12.95 59.48 34.82
C ARG A 250 12.97 60.84 34.14
N GLY A 251 12.37 60.95 32.95
CA GLY A 251 12.24 62.21 32.21
C GLY A 251 11.03 63.06 32.62
N ALA A 252 10.08 62.50 33.37
CA ALA A 252 8.91 63.21 33.87
C ALA A 252 9.30 64.11 35.07
N PRO A 253 8.97 65.43 35.05
CA PRO A 253 9.21 66.28 36.21
C PRO A 253 8.38 65.78 37.40
N ALA A 254 9.00 65.74 38.58
CA ALA A 254 8.31 65.39 39.82
C ALA A 254 7.07 66.29 39.98
N PRO A 255 5.90 65.76 40.39
CA PRO A 255 4.76 66.60 40.73
C PRO A 255 5.15 67.46 41.93
N GLY A 256 5.45 68.73 41.68
CA GLY A 256 5.69 69.73 42.71
C GLY A 256 4.42 69.98 43.50
N GLY A 257 4.57 70.02 44.83
CA GLY A 257 3.55 70.48 45.77
C GLY A 257 3.50 72.00 45.89
#